data_AF-A0AAD9R6S4-F1
#
_entry.id   AF-A0AAD9R6S4-F1
#
_cell.length_a   1.000
_cell.length_b   1.000
_cell.length_c   1.000
_cell.angle_alpha   90.00
_cell.angle_beta   90.00
_cell.angle_gamma   90.00
#
_symmetry.space_group_name_H-M   'P 1'
#
loop_
_entity.id
_entity.type
_entity.pdbx_description
1 polymer ?
#
loop_
_entity_poly.entity_id
_entity_poly.type
_entity_poly.pdbx_seq_one_letter_code
_entity_poly.pdbx_strand_id
1 'polypeptide(L)'
;MNKLSIVAKKYALRYFTDVCKEDEFLCLSVNLLSDLLSEENLCVVVEDMVPCEEEREKTVLESVLQYVEHDVENRKTHLAQLLGLVRLPTLSAEYLAEVSRNKLLEESEFQDILERAKNFKLHPPKKGTSVVICATPTRFARIIYSSYFNRYQVPPSAEERE
;
A
#
# COMPACT_ATOMS: atom_id res chain seq x y z
N MET A 1 10.12 23.40 -2.28
CA MET A 1 10.44 21.97 -2.54
C MET A 1 11.86 21.88 -3.07
N ASN A 2 12.70 21.07 -2.43
CA ASN A 2 14.12 20.96 -2.74
C ASN A 2 14.31 20.15 -4.04
N LYS A 3 15.03 20.69 -5.02
CA LYS A 3 15.27 20.05 -6.33
C LYS A 3 15.79 18.61 -6.20
N LEU A 4 16.61 18.35 -5.18
CA LEU A 4 17.19 17.04 -4.90
C LEU A 4 16.13 16.00 -4.48
N SER A 5 15.16 16.38 -3.65
CA SER A 5 14.12 15.44 -3.21
C SER A 5 13.21 15.00 -4.36
N ILE A 6 12.95 15.91 -5.30
CA ILE A 6 12.15 15.60 -6.51
C ILE A 6 12.90 14.59 -7.39
N VAL A 7 14.20 14.77 -7.59
CA VAL A 7 15.01 13.85 -8.41
C VAL A 7 15.14 12.49 -7.74
N ALA A 8 15.39 12.46 -6.42
CA ALA A 8 15.46 11.23 -5.65
C ALA A 8 14.13 10.46 -5.69
N LYS A 9 12.99 11.14 -5.49
CA LYS A 9 11.66 10.51 -5.62
C LYS A 9 11.45 9.92 -7.00
N LYS A 10 11.77 10.66 -8.08
CA LYS A 10 11.67 10.15 -9.46
C LYS A 10 12.55 8.93 -9.71
N TYR A 11 13.75 8.90 -9.12
CA TYR A 11 14.64 7.75 -9.21
C TYR A 11 14.01 6.54 -8.50
N ALA A 12 13.55 6.72 -7.26
CA ALA A 12 12.89 5.66 -6.50
C ALA A 12 11.63 5.11 -7.18
N LEU A 13 10.85 5.97 -7.86
CA LEU A 13 9.68 5.54 -8.63
C LEU A 13 10.05 4.67 -9.84
N ARG A 14 11.18 4.98 -10.50
CA ARG A 14 11.62 4.28 -11.71
C ARG A 14 12.31 2.95 -11.41
N TYR A 15 13.04 2.89 -10.30
CA TYR A 15 13.86 1.74 -9.89
C TYR A 15 13.35 1.14 -8.58
N PHE A 16 12.03 1.15 -8.36
CA PHE A 16 11.45 0.77 -7.06
C PHE A 16 11.92 -0.62 -6.60
N THR A 17 11.90 -1.60 -7.49
CA THR A 17 12.29 -2.98 -7.16
C THR A 17 13.76 -3.12 -6.80
N ASP A 18 14.64 -2.31 -7.39
CA ASP A 18 16.05 -2.31 -7.02
C ASP A 18 16.25 -1.57 -5.70
N VAL A 19 15.57 -0.43 -5.51
CA VAL A 19 15.59 0.30 -4.25
C VAL A 19 15.11 -0.57 -3.09
N CYS A 20 14.06 -1.38 -3.26
CA CYS A 20 13.54 -2.28 -2.23
C CYS A 20 14.52 -3.37 -1.78
N LYS A 21 15.56 -3.67 -2.57
CA LYS A 21 16.60 -4.65 -2.19
C LYS A 21 17.69 -4.05 -1.31
N GLU A 22 17.83 -2.72 -1.33
CA GLU A 22 18.87 -2.01 -0.60
C GLU A 22 18.45 -1.74 0.85
N ASP A 23 19.41 -1.72 1.77
CA ASP A 23 19.14 -1.50 3.20
C ASP A 23 18.58 -0.09 3.47
N GLU A 24 18.90 0.90 2.64
CA GLU A 24 18.36 2.26 2.76
C GLU A 24 16.84 2.31 2.60
N PHE A 25 16.24 1.36 1.88
CA PHE A 25 14.79 1.24 1.78
C PHE A 25 14.16 0.95 3.14
N LEU A 26 14.80 0.11 3.95
CA LEU A 26 14.34 -0.21 5.30
C LEU A 26 14.45 0.99 6.25
N CYS A 27 15.26 1.97 5.92
CA CYS A 27 15.43 3.23 6.66
C CYS A 27 14.48 4.35 6.22
N LEU A 28 13.63 4.13 5.20
CA LEU A 28 12.66 5.12 4.76
C LEU A 28 11.64 5.43 5.86
N SER A 29 11.09 6.64 5.83
CA SER A 29 9.95 6.99 6.69
C SER A 29 8.65 6.47 6.07
N VAL A 30 7.68 6.15 6.94
CA VAL A 30 6.34 5.69 6.53
C VAL A 30 5.67 6.68 5.56
N ASN A 31 5.86 7.98 5.79
CA ASN A 31 5.29 9.03 4.92
C ASN A 31 5.88 8.97 3.51
N LEU A 32 7.19 8.76 3.38
CA LEU A 32 7.88 8.73 2.10
C LEU A 32 7.56 7.44 1.34
N LEU A 33 7.49 6.30 2.04
CA LEU A 33 7.01 5.05 1.45
C LEU A 33 5.56 5.17 0.99
N SER A 34 4.68 5.74 1.82
CA SER A 34 3.27 5.95 1.47
C SER A 34 3.14 6.86 0.24
N ASP A 35 3.94 7.92 0.17
CA ASP A 35 3.98 8.83 -0.97
C ASP A 35 4.42 8.08 -2.24
N LEU A 36 5.48 7.25 -2.18
CA LEU A 36 5.91 6.42 -3.31
C LEU A 36 4.84 5.42 -3.78
N LEU A 37 4.19 4.71 -2.86
CA LEU A 37 3.16 3.72 -3.18
C LEU A 37 1.88 4.36 -3.76
N SER A 38 1.62 5.62 -3.40
CA SER A 38 0.48 6.38 -3.91
C SER A 38 0.69 6.96 -5.32
N GLU A 39 1.90 6.89 -5.87
CA GLU A 39 2.22 7.42 -7.19
C GLU A 39 1.81 6.45 -8.30
N GLU A 40 1.14 6.98 -9.32
CA GLU A 40 0.72 6.21 -10.50
C GLU A 40 1.92 5.68 -11.30
N ASN A 41 3.02 6.43 -11.31
CA ASN A 41 4.21 6.15 -12.11
C ASN A 41 5.19 5.18 -11.41
N LEU A 42 4.74 4.45 -10.39
CA LEU A 42 5.58 3.46 -9.70
C LEU A 42 5.88 2.28 -10.64
N CYS A 43 7.11 2.23 -11.15
CA CYS A 43 7.62 1.19 -12.02
C CYS A 43 8.17 0.03 -11.19
N VAL A 44 7.57 -1.14 -11.38
CA VAL A 44 8.05 -2.40 -10.81
C VAL A 44 8.67 -3.17 -11.97
N VAL A 45 9.92 -3.59 -11.81
CA VAL A 45 10.65 -4.38 -12.81
C VAL A 45 11.15 -5.64 -12.13
N VAL A 46 10.79 -6.79 -12.68
CA VAL A 46 11.19 -8.12 -12.20
C VAL A 46 11.90 -8.81 -13.35
N GLU A 47 13.15 -9.23 -13.14
CA GLU A 47 13.97 -9.92 -14.16
C GLU A 47 14.00 -9.18 -15.52
N ASP A 48 14.29 -7.87 -15.50
CA ASP A 48 14.34 -6.98 -16.67
C ASP A 48 13.01 -6.81 -17.44
N MET A 49 11.89 -7.32 -16.92
CA MET A 49 10.57 -7.20 -17.53
C MET A 49 9.61 -6.39 -16.65
N VAL A 50 8.67 -5.69 -17.31
CA VAL A 50 7.52 -5.10 -16.62
C VAL A 50 6.51 -6.23 -16.38
N PRO A 51 6.25 -6.60 -15.12
CA PRO A 51 5.42 -7.76 -14.79
C PRO A 51 3.94 -7.49 -15.06
N CYS A 52 3.13 -8.55 -15.07
CA CYS A 52 1.67 -8.42 -15.12
C CYS A 52 1.14 -7.67 -13.89
N GLU A 53 -0.08 -7.13 -13.95
CA GLU A 53 -0.65 -6.34 -12.84
C GLU A 53 -0.67 -7.11 -11.51
N GLU A 54 -0.95 -8.42 -11.55
CA GLU A 54 -0.95 -9.27 -10.35
C GLU A 54 0.46 -9.41 -9.75
N GLU A 55 1.46 -9.76 -10.55
CA GLU A 55 2.85 -9.90 -10.12
C GLU A 55 3.42 -8.57 -9.63
N ARG A 56 3.07 -7.45 -10.30
CA ARG A 56 3.42 -6.11 -9.88
C ARG A 56 2.94 -5.84 -8.44
N GLU A 57 1.66 -6.06 -8.17
CA GLU A 57 1.09 -5.80 -6.84
C GLU A 57 1.60 -6.79 -5.80
N LYS A 58 1.95 -8.02 -6.20
CA LYS A 58 2.60 -9.01 -5.34
C LYS A 58 3.96 -8.50 -4.87
N THR A 59 4.81 -8.03 -5.77
CA THR A 59 6.12 -7.47 -5.42
C THR A 59 6.00 -6.25 -4.51
N VAL A 60 5.03 -5.37 -4.77
CA VAL A 60 4.77 -4.20 -3.91
C VAL A 60 4.34 -4.63 -2.50
N LEU A 61 3.43 -5.60 -2.40
CA LEU A 61 2.98 -6.12 -1.11
C LEU A 61 4.12 -6.75 -0.31
N GLU A 62 4.95 -7.57 -0.96
CA GLU A 62 6.12 -8.19 -0.34
C GLU A 62 7.09 -7.14 0.19
N SER A 63 7.34 -6.07 -0.58
CA SER A 63 8.19 -4.95 -0.17
C SER A 63 7.62 -4.22 1.06
N VAL A 64 6.29 -4.04 1.13
CA VAL A 64 5.61 -3.45 2.30
C VAL A 64 5.75 -4.36 3.53
N LEU A 65 5.54 -5.66 3.37
CA LEU A 65 5.65 -6.61 4.47
C LEU A 65 7.07 -6.67 5.00
N GLN A 66 8.08 -6.74 4.13
CA GLN A 66 9.51 -6.69 4.51
C GLN A 66 9.84 -5.39 5.25
N TYR A 67 9.33 -4.25 4.78
CA TYR A 67 9.53 -2.96 5.44
C TYR A 67 8.93 -2.92 6.85
N VAL A 68 7.75 -3.51 7.06
CA VAL A 68 7.12 -3.57 8.39
C VAL A 68 7.79 -4.61 9.29
N GLU A 69 8.21 -5.75 8.74
CA GLU A 69 8.91 -6.82 9.47
C GLU A 69 10.23 -6.34 10.08
N HIS A 70 10.92 -5.40 9.43
CA HIS A 70 12.16 -4.82 9.94
C HIS A 70 11.98 -4.06 11.27
N ASP A 71 10.83 -3.44 11.51
CA ASP A 71 10.54 -2.67 12.72
C ASP A 71 9.06 -2.76 13.06
N VAL A 72 8.66 -3.96 13.49
CA VAL A 72 7.26 -4.32 13.75
C VAL A 72 6.65 -3.40 14.81
N GLU A 73 7.39 -3.11 15.88
CA GLU A 73 6.90 -2.32 17.01
C GLU A 73 6.41 -0.93 16.59
N ASN A 74 7.17 -0.23 15.73
CA ASN A 74 6.81 1.12 15.30
C ASN A 74 5.97 1.15 14.02
N ARG A 75 6.07 0.14 13.15
CA ARG A 75 5.47 0.18 11.80
C ARG A 75 4.17 -0.59 11.67
N LYS A 76 3.89 -1.52 12.58
CA LYS A 76 2.66 -2.34 12.52
C LYS A 76 1.38 -1.50 12.60
N THR A 77 1.41 -0.41 13.36
CA THR A 77 0.31 0.58 13.42
C THR A 77 0.00 1.22 12.07
N HIS A 78 0.99 1.28 11.17
CA HIS A 78 0.87 1.84 9.82
C HIS A 78 0.59 0.77 8.75
N LEU A 79 0.65 -0.52 9.09
CA LEU A 79 0.45 -1.61 8.13
C LEU A 79 -0.92 -1.52 7.44
N ALA A 80 -1.98 -1.23 8.18
CA ALA A 80 -3.33 -1.06 7.62
C ALA A 80 -3.37 0.06 6.56
N GLN A 81 -2.67 1.17 6.80
CA GLN A 81 -2.56 2.27 5.85
C GLN A 81 -1.79 1.84 4.60
N LEU A 82 -0.64 1.17 4.78
CA LEU A 82 0.21 0.73 3.67
C LEU A 82 -0.50 -0.32 2.80
N LEU A 83 -1.19 -1.28 3.40
CA LEU A 83 -2.04 -2.25 2.68
C LEU A 83 -3.14 -1.57 1.85
N GLY A 84 -3.60 -0.39 2.26
CA GLY A 84 -4.57 0.39 1.51
C GLY A 84 -4.05 1.11 0.28
N LEU A 85 -2.72 1.19 0.14
CA LEU A 85 -2.05 1.70 -1.04
C LEU A 85 -1.79 0.59 -2.07
N VAL A 86 -1.77 -0.67 -1.63
CA VAL A 86 -1.64 -1.85 -2.49
C VAL A 86 -2.97 -2.23 -3.11
N ARG A 87 -2.99 -2.61 -4.39
CA ARG A 87 -4.20 -3.06 -5.10
C ARG A 87 -4.45 -4.54 -4.82
N LEU A 88 -4.79 -4.86 -3.57
CA LEU A 88 -5.11 -6.22 -3.12
C LEU A 88 -6.14 -6.95 -4.01
N PRO A 89 -7.19 -6.31 -4.58
CA PRO A 89 -8.11 -7.01 -5.47
C PRO A 89 -7.52 -7.42 -6.81
N THR A 90 -6.31 -7.03 -7.16
CA THR A 90 -5.62 -7.55 -8.35
C THR A 90 -5.08 -8.96 -8.08
N LEU A 91 -4.68 -9.24 -6.84
CA LEU A 91 -4.06 -10.51 -6.42
C LEU A 91 -5.04 -11.68 -6.41
N SER A 92 -4.61 -12.87 -6.83
CA SER A 92 -5.41 -14.11 -6.77
C SER A 92 -5.88 -14.42 -5.36
N ALA A 93 -7.05 -15.08 -5.26
CA ALA A 93 -7.60 -15.49 -3.96
C ALA A 93 -6.68 -16.48 -3.24
N GLU A 94 -5.96 -17.31 -4.00
CA GLU A 94 -4.92 -18.23 -3.52
C GLU A 94 -3.78 -17.46 -2.85
N TYR A 95 -3.21 -16.46 -3.53
CA TYR A 95 -2.15 -15.65 -2.96
C TYR A 95 -2.61 -14.83 -1.75
N LEU A 96 -3.81 -14.23 -1.80
CA LEU A 96 -4.37 -13.54 -0.64
C LEU A 96 -4.61 -14.49 0.56
N ALA A 97 -4.89 -15.77 0.33
CA ALA A 97 -5.01 -16.78 1.38
C ALA A 97 -3.65 -17.28 1.90
N GLU A 98 -2.59 -17.18 1.09
CA GLU A 98 -1.23 -17.42 1.52
C GLU A 98 -0.73 -16.28 2.41
N VAL A 99 -0.87 -15.05 1.93
CA VAL A 99 -0.50 -13.83 2.65
C VAL A 99 -1.24 -13.71 3.99
N SER A 100 -2.50 -14.14 4.07
CA SER A 100 -3.28 -14.12 5.32
C SER A 100 -2.70 -15.02 6.42
N ARG A 101 -1.76 -15.93 6.12
CA ARG A 101 -1.06 -16.76 7.12
C ARG A 101 0.24 -16.11 7.62
N ASN A 102 0.62 -14.95 7.09
CA ASN A 102 1.77 -14.22 7.58
C ASN A 102 1.47 -13.69 9.00
N LYS A 103 2.42 -13.84 9.92
CA LYS A 103 2.31 -13.41 11.34
C LYS A 103 1.92 -11.93 11.50
N LEU A 104 2.30 -11.09 10.54
CA LEU A 104 1.95 -9.66 10.54
C LEU A 104 0.46 -9.42 10.26
N LEU A 105 -0.23 -10.38 9.64
CA LEU A 105 -1.60 -10.28 9.16
C LEU A 105 -2.56 -11.24 9.87
N GLU A 106 -2.12 -11.93 10.93
CA GLU A 106 -2.95 -12.85 11.71
C GLU A 106 -4.09 -12.13 12.48
N GLU A 107 -3.97 -10.82 12.70
CA GLU A 107 -4.99 -10.05 13.40
C GLU A 107 -6.27 -9.89 12.57
N SER A 108 -7.41 -9.89 13.28
CA SER A 108 -8.73 -9.83 12.65
C SER A 108 -8.91 -8.61 11.74
N GLU A 109 -8.30 -7.48 12.08
CA GLU A 109 -8.43 -6.26 11.28
C GLU A 109 -7.84 -6.39 9.87
N PHE A 110 -6.74 -7.14 9.71
CA PHE A 110 -6.11 -7.39 8.43
C PHE A 110 -6.83 -8.51 7.66
N GLN A 111 -7.34 -9.51 8.36
CA GLN A 111 -8.16 -10.57 7.76
C GLN A 111 -9.41 -10.00 7.09
N ASP A 112 -10.11 -9.06 7.74
CA ASP A 112 -11.27 -8.39 7.18
C ASP A 112 -10.95 -7.60 5.90
N ILE A 113 -9.74 -7.02 5.82
CA ILE A 113 -9.25 -6.29 4.63
C ILE A 113 -9.02 -7.28 3.47
N LEU A 114 -8.34 -8.39 3.75
CA LEU A 114 -8.05 -9.43 2.75
C LEU A 114 -9.33 -10.12 2.26
N GLU A 115 -10.27 -10.41 3.15
CA GLU A 115 -11.57 -10.99 2.80
C GLU A 115 -12.38 -10.04 1.91
N ARG A 116 -12.41 -8.75 2.24
CA ARG A 116 -13.03 -7.73 1.37
C ARG A 116 -12.39 -7.66 -0.01
N ALA A 117 -11.06 -7.76 -0.09
CA ALA A 117 -10.36 -7.80 -1.38
C ALA A 117 -10.71 -9.04 -2.21
N LYS A 118 -10.80 -10.23 -1.57
CA LYS A 118 -11.27 -11.47 -2.23
C LYS A 118 -12.69 -11.32 -2.77
N ASN A 119 -13.60 -10.78 -1.96
CA ASN A 119 -15.01 -10.62 -2.32
C ASN A 119 -15.24 -9.57 -3.41
N PHE A 120 -14.34 -8.59 -3.57
CA PHE A 120 -14.41 -7.60 -4.65
C PHE A 120 -14.33 -8.24 -6.04
N LYS A 121 -13.53 -9.31 -6.21
CA LYS A 121 -13.45 -10.07 -7.48
C LYS A 121 -14.76 -10.77 -7.81
N LEU A 122 -15.48 -11.25 -6.80
CA LEU A 122 -16.71 -12.03 -6.95
C LEU A 122 -17.95 -11.15 -7.16
N HIS A 123 -17.95 -9.94 -6.58
CA HIS A 123 -19.06 -9.00 -6.67
C HIS A 123 -18.54 -7.60 -7.04
N PRO A 124 -18.28 -7.34 -8.35
CA PRO A 124 -17.97 -5.99 -8.78
C PRO A 124 -19.18 -5.09 -8.47
N PRO A 125 -18.99 -3.93 -7.80
CA PRO A 125 -20.09 -3.04 -7.46
C PRO A 125 -20.85 -2.60 -8.72
N LYS A 126 -22.19 -2.54 -8.64
CA LYS A 126 -23.04 -2.08 -9.74
C LYS A 126 -22.75 -0.60 -10.04
N LYS A 127 -22.46 -0.27 -11.30
CA LYS A 127 -22.26 1.12 -11.77
C LYS A 127 -23.51 1.94 -11.44
N GLY A 128 -23.41 2.90 -10.51
CA GLY A 128 -24.50 3.84 -10.20
C GLY A 128 -24.87 3.98 -8.73
N THR A 129 -24.40 3.12 -7.83
CA THR A 129 -24.27 3.51 -6.41
C THR A 129 -23.07 4.44 -6.31
N SER A 130 -23.00 5.36 -5.34
CA SER A 130 -21.80 6.17 -5.05
C SER A 130 -20.67 5.28 -4.49
N VAL A 131 -20.28 4.30 -5.30
CA VAL A 131 -19.14 3.43 -5.17
C VAL A 131 -18.31 3.85 -6.37
N VAL A 132 -17.35 4.73 -6.15
CA VAL A 132 -16.39 5.13 -7.18
C VAL A 132 -15.55 3.89 -7.47
N ILE A 133 -15.92 3.21 -8.56
CA ILE A 133 -15.30 1.98 -9.02
C ILE A 133 -13.93 2.32 -9.61
N CYS A 134 -12.90 1.68 -9.05
CA CYS A 134 -11.52 1.75 -9.49
C CYS A 134 -11.36 1.22 -10.92
N ALA A 135 -11.25 2.13 -11.88
CA ALA A 135 -10.63 1.91 -13.19
C ALA A 135 -9.67 3.06 -13.54
N THR A 136 -9.15 3.76 -12.52
CA THR A 136 -8.08 4.76 -12.66
C THR A 136 -7.07 4.60 -11.53
N PRO A 137 -5.80 4.93 -11.79
CA PRO A 137 -4.70 4.69 -10.88
C PRO A 137 -4.80 5.54 -9.61
N THR A 138 -4.39 4.91 -8.51
CA THR A 138 -4.06 5.48 -7.19
C THR A 138 -5.13 6.30 -6.46
N ARG A 139 -6.39 5.85 -6.48
CA ARG A 139 -7.43 6.32 -5.52
C ARG A 139 -8.21 5.21 -4.80
N PHE A 140 -7.56 4.07 -4.57
CA PHE A 140 -8.17 2.92 -3.87
C PHE A 140 -8.47 3.17 -2.38
N ALA A 141 -7.82 4.17 -1.76
CA ALA A 141 -7.86 4.39 -0.31
C ALA A 141 -9.21 4.83 0.28
N ARG A 142 -10.20 5.27 -0.51
CA ARG A 142 -11.32 6.03 0.05
C ARG A 142 -12.54 5.22 0.52
N ILE A 143 -12.74 3.98 0.06
CA ILE A 143 -13.99 3.23 0.37
C ILE A 143 -13.73 2.03 1.30
N ILE A 144 -12.71 1.21 1.05
CA ILE A 144 -12.39 0.07 1.93
C ILE A 144 -11.85 0.55 3.29
N TYR A 145 -11.11 1.66 3.29
CA TYR A 145 -10.44 2.20 4.47
C TYR A 145 -11.13 3.42 5.06
N SER A 146 -12.34 3.80 4.60
CA SER A 146 -13.05 4.99 5.12
C SER A 146 -13.30 4.92 6.63
N SER A 147 -13.48 3.74 7.20
CA SER A 147 -13.64 3.54 8.64
C SER A 147 -12.32 3.58 9.42
N TYR A 148 -11.20 3.27 8.77
CA TYR A 148 -9.85 3.30 9.34
C TYR A 148 -9.22 4.69 9.23
N PHE A 149 -9.29 5.33 8.06
CA PHE A 149 -8.73 6.65 7.78
C PHE A 149 -9.33 7.73 8.69
N ASN A 150 -10.62 7.60 9.04
CA ASN A 150 -11.31 8.53 9.95
C ASN A 150 -10.86 8.40 11.41
N ARG A 151 -10.27 7.26 11.82
CA ARG A 151 -9.77 7.06 13.19
C ARG A 151 -8.34 7.60 13.39
N TYR A 152 -7.56 7.70 12.32
CA TYR A 152 -6.18 8.21 12.36
C TYR A 152 -6.06 9.68 11.91
N GLN A 153 -7.18 10.34 11.60
CA GLN A 153 -7.22 11.78 11.43
C GLN A 153 -7.27 12.44 12.81
N VAL A 154 -6.11 12.51 13.47
CA VAL A 154 -5.93 13.36 14.65
C VAL A 154 -6.22 14.80 14.19
N PRO A 155 -7.18 15.53 14.78
CA PRO A 155 -7.35 16.94 14.48
C PRO A 155 -6.02 17.65 14.77
N PRO A 156 -5.61 18.66 13.98
CA PRO A 156 -4.39 19.40 14.28
C PRO A 156 -4.47 19.86 15.74
N SER A 157 -3.50 19.43 16.53
CA SER A 157 -3.38 19.77 17.94
C SER A 157 -3.57 21.26 18.10
N ALA A 158 -4.65 21.64 18.77
CA ALA A 158 -4.94 23.01 19.12
C ALA A 158 -3.99 23.44 20.24
N GLU A 159 -2.73 23.70 19.90
CA GLU A 159 -1.72 24.21 20.84
C GLU A 159 -0.68 25.08 20.11
N GLU A 160 -1.17 26.08 19.37
CA GLU A 160 -0.43 27.32 19.12
C GLU A 160 -1.40 28.50 19.26
N ARG A 161 -1.71 28.82 20.52
CA ARG A 161 -2.19 30.13 20.94
C ARG A 161 -1.35 30.57 22.13
N GLU A 162 -0.27 31.27 21.82
CA GLU A 162 0.23 32.39 22.63
C GLU A 162 0.74 33.48 21.69
#